data_AF-A0A3B9F0J2-F1
#
_entry.id   AF-A0A3B9F0J2-F1
#
_cell.length_a   1.000
_cell.length_b   1.000
_cell.length_c   1.000
_cell.angle_alpha   90.00
_cell.angle_beta   90.00
_cell.angle_gamma   90.00
#
_symmetry.space_group_name_H-M   'P 1'
#
loop_
_entity.id
_entity.type
_entity.pdbx_description
1 polymer ?
#
loop_
_entity_poly.entity_id
_entity_poly.type
_entity_poly.pdbx_seq_one_letter_code
_entity_poly.pdbx_strand_id
1 'polypeptide(L)' 'MNIENTKAQMRKGVLELCILALLEREDAYASDIIEHLKQAKMIVVEGTLYPLLTRLKNADLLSYRWEE' A
#
# COMPACT_ATOMS: atom_id res chain seq x y z
N MET A 1 26.91 4.17 1.51
CA MET A 1 25.43 4.09 1.50
C MET A 1 24.97 4.08 0.05
N ASN A 2 24.22 3.05 -0.39
CA ASN A 2 23.73 2.98 -1.76
C ASN A 2 22.49 3.87 -1.91
N ILE A 3 22.68 5.08 -2.46
CA ILE A 3 21.63 6.10 -2.59
C ILE A 3 20.43 5.58 -3.38
N GLU A 4 20.63 4.74 -4.39
CA GLU A 4 19.55 4.18 -5.20
C GLU A 4 18.69 3.19 -4.42
N ASN A 5 19.33 2.36 -3.60
CA ASN A 5 18.58 1.49 -2.67
C ASN A 5 17.81 2.33 -1.64
N THR A 6 18.42 3.38 -1.08
CA THR A 6 17.74 4.27 -0.13
C THR A 6 16.50 4.93 -0.76
N LYS A 7 16.61 5.46 -1.98
CA LYS A 7 15.46 6.02 -2.70
C LYS A 7 14.36 4.98 -2.94
N ALA A 8 14.73 3.75 -3.29
CA ALA A 8 13.77 2.67 -3.48
C ALA A 8 13.03 2.32 -2.18
N GLN A 9 13.75 2.21 -1.05
CA GLN A 9 13.13 1.97 0.26
C GLN A 9 12.22 3.13 0.70
N MET A 10 12.63 4.38 0.47
CA MET A 10 11.80 5.56 0.75
C MET A 10 10.49 5.54 -0.03
N ARG A 11 10.52 5.26 -1.35
CA ARG A 11 9.29 5.13 -2.15
C ARG A 11 8.38 4.03 -1.61
N LYS A 12 8.96 2.90 -1.20
CA LYS A 12 8.22 1.77 -0.63
C LYS A 12 7.53 2.16 0.68
N GLY A 13 8.25 2.83 1.59
CA GLY A 13 7.71 3.30 2.87
C GLY A 13 6.64 4.37 2.72
N VAL A 14 6.82 5.32 1.79
CA VAL A 14 5.79 6.33 1.49
C VAL A 14 4.52 5.68 0.96
N LEU A 15 4.64 4.67 0.09
CA LEU A 15 3.47 3.97 -0.43
C LEU A 15 2.72 3.21 0.66
N GLU A 16 3.43 2.56 1.59
CA GLU A 16 2.80 1.94 2.76
C GLU A 16 2.07 2.93 3.64
N LEU A 17 2.67 4.09 3.90
CA LEU A 17 2.05 5.14 4.69
C LEU A 17 0.75 5.64 4.01
N CYS A 18 0.76 5.82 2.70
CA CYS A 18 -0.45 6.22 1.96
C CYS A 18 -1.56 5.16 2.04
N ILE A 19 -1.21 3.87 1.97
CA ILE A 19 -2.18 2.77 2.11
C ILE A 19 -2.78 2.77 3.52
N LEU A 20 -1.95 2.88 4.56
CA LEU A 20 -2.43 2.92 5.95
C LEU A 20 -3.29 4.15 6.22
N ALA A 21 -2.91 5.33 5.72
CA ALA A 21 -3.68 6.56 5.89
C ALA A 21 -5.03 6.54 5.16
N LEU A 22 -5.14 5.76 4.08
CA LEU A 22 -6.41 5.51 3.39
C LEU A 22 -7.29 4.58 4.24
N LEU A 23 -6.73 3.45 4.67
CA LEU A 23 -7.44 2.42 5.45
C LEU A 23 -7.77 2.84 6.88
N GLU A 24 -7.13 3.89 7.40
CA GLU A 24 -7.51 4.52 8.68
C GLU A 24 -8.91 5.13 8.62
N ARG A 25 -9.37 5.54 7.42
CA ARG A 25 -10.65 6.24 7.25
C ARG A 25 -11.81 5.28 7.03
N GLU A 26 -11.58 4.26 6.19
CA GLU A 26 -12.58 3.26 5.82
C GLU A 26 -11.90 2.00 5.31
N ASP A 27 -12.61 0.87 5.44
CA ASP A 27 -12.20 -0.38 4.80
C ASP A 27 -12.30 -0.23 3.28
N ALA A 28 -11.35 -0.83 2.56
CA ALA A 28 -11.31 -0.72 1.11
C ALA A 28 -10.82 -2.03 0.47
N TYR A 29 -11.37 -2.38 -0.69
CA TYR A 29 -10.82 -3.46 -1.50
C TYR A 29 -9.50 -3.03 -2.14
N ALA A 30 -8.66 -4.00 -2.52
CA ALA A 30 -7.39 -3.71 -3.18
C ALA A 30 -7.58 -2.87 -4.47
N SER A 31 -8.68 -3.08 -5.20
CA SER A 31 -9.06 -2.28 -6.36
C SER A 31 -9.30 -0.81 -6.02
N ASP A 32 -9.98 -0.55 -4.90
CA ASP A 32 -10.30 0.81 -4.46
C ASP A 32 -9.02 1.54 -4.05
N ILE A 33 -8.10 0.84 -3.36
CA ILE A 33 -6.78 1.39 -3.00
C ILE A 33 -6.02 1.80 -4.27
N ILE A 34 -5.99 0.95 -5.30
CA ILE A 34 -5.34 1.29 -6.58
C ILE A 34 -5.95 2.55 -7.20
N GLU A 35 -7.27 2.64 -7.23
CA GLU A 35 -7.96 3.78 -7.85
C GLU A 35 -7.69 5.08 -7.07
N HIS A 36 -7.73 5.06 -5.74
CA HIS A 36 -7.38 6.22 -4.92
C HIS A 36 -5.92 6.67 -5.12
N LEU A 37 -4.98 5.72 -5.15
CA LEU A 37 -3.57 6.03 -5.40
C LEU A 37 -3.39 6.65 -6.80
N LYS A 38 -4.08 6.11 -7.81
CA LYS A 38 -4.07 6.62 -9.18
C LYS A 38 -4.63 8.05 -9.25
N GLN A 39 -5.71 8.35 -8.55
CA GLN A 39 -6.26 9.72 -8.44
C GLN A 39 -5.26 10.68 -7.79
N ALA A 40 -4.46 10.20 -6.82
CA ALA A 40 -3.35 10.92 -6.23
C ALA A 40 -2.08 10.98 -7.12
N LYS A 41 -2.18 10.60 -8.41
CA LYS A 41 -1.08 10.54 -9.39
C LYS A 41 0.04 9.56 -9.01
N MET A 42 -0.27 8.55 -8.19
CA MET A 42 0.61 7.43 -7.87
C MET A 42 0.15 6.19 -8.64
N ILE A 43 0.87 5.86 -9.71
CA ILE A 43 0.55 4.68 -10.54
C ILE A 43 1.14 3.44 -9.88
N VAL A 44 0.26 2.56 -9.40
CA VAL A 44 0.62 1.30 -8.76
C VAL A 44 -0.15 0.18 -9.44
N VAL A 45 0.54 -0.92 -9.72
CA VAL A 45 -0.06 -2.15 -10.26
C VAL A 45 -0.27 -3.17 -9.15
N GLU A 46 -1.14 -4.13 -9.38
CA GLU A 46 -1.42 -5.24 -8.45
C GLU A 46 -0.15 -5.95 -7.95
N GLY A 47 0.79 -6.22 -8.87
CA GLY A 47 2.07 -6.85 -8.55
C GLY A 47 2.95 -6.05 -7.59
N THR A 48 2.66 -4.76 -7.38
CA THR A 48 3.30 -3.92 -6.36
C THR A 48 2.44 -3.83 -5.10
N LEU A 49 1.12 -3.71 -5.23
CA LEU A 49 0.21 -3.54 -4.10
C LEU A 49 0.11 -4.81 -3.22
N TYR A 50 -0.16 -5.97 -3.81
CA TYR A 50 -0.40 -7.20 -3.03
C TYR A 50 0.79 -7.60 -2.13
N PRO A 51 2.06 -7.53 -2.59
CA PRO A 51 3.21 -7.75 -1.72
C PRO A 51 3.29 -6.77 -0.54
N LEU A 52 2.85 -5.51 -0.71
CA LEU A 52 2.81 -4.53 0.37
C LEU A 52 1.70 -4.84 1.37
N LEU A 53 0.49 -5.14 0.90
CA LEU A 53 -0.61 -5.55 1.77
C LEU A 53 -0.24 -6.79 2.58
N THR A 54 0.38 -7.78 1.94
CA THR A 54 0.90 -8.99 2.62
C THR A 54 1.91 -8.63 3.69
N ARG A 55 2.85 -7.71 3.40
CA ARG A 55 3.86 -7.28 4.38
C ARG A 55 3.24 -6.55 5.56
N LEU A 56 2.30 -5.63 5.32
CA LEU A 56 1.60 -4.89 6.38
C LEU A 56 0.76 -5.83 7.25
N LYS A 57 0.11 -6.83 6.63
CA LYS A 57 -0.60 -7.90 7.36
C LYS A 57 0.36 -8.71 8.24
N ASN A 58 1.50 -9.13 7.70
CA ASN A 58 2.50 -9.90 8.44
C ASN A 58 3.23 -9.07 9.53
N ALA A 59 3.09 -7.74 9.48
CA ALA A 59 3.55 -6.82 10.52
C ALA A 59 2.44 -6.47 11.52
N ASP A 60 1.29 -7.15 11.47
CA ASP A 60 0.11 -6.92 12.30
C ASP A 60 -0.47 -5.49 12.22
N LEU A 61 -0.20 -4.78 11.12
CA LEU A 61 -0.73 -3.44 10.86
C LEU A 61 -2.05 -3.46 10.08
N LEU A 62 -2.35 -4.56 9.40
CA LEU A 62 -3.59 -4.75 8.65
C LEU A 62 -4.18 -6.13 8.94
N SER A 63 -5.50 -6.19 8.87
CA SER A 63 -6.27 -7.43 8.79
C SER A 63 -7.14 -7.39 7.54
N TYR A 64 -7.58 -8.55 7.06
CA TYR A 64 -8.62 -8.63 6.04
C TYR A 64 -9.73 -9.55 6.53
N ARG A 65 -10.93 -9.33 6.00
CA ARG A 65 -12.07 -10.23 6.15
C ARG A 65 -12.63 -10.53 4.77
N TRP A 66 -13.30 -11.68 4.66
CA TRP A 66 -14.11 -11.99 3.51
C TRP A 66 -15.50 -11.38 3.72
N GLU A 67 -15.97 -10.63 2.74
CA GLU A 67 -17.33 -10.09 2.65
C GLU A 67 -17.97 -10.61 1.36
N GLU A 68 -19.23 -11.04 1.44
CA GLU A 68 -20.06 -11.55 0.33
C GLU A 68 -20.88 -10.45 -0.35
#